data_AF-A0A2Z6I891-F1
#
_entry.id   AF-A0A2Z6I891-F1
#
_cell.length_a   1.000
_cell.length_b   1.000
_cell.length_c   1.000
_cell.angle_alpha   90.00
_cell.angle_beta   90.00
_cell.angle_gamma   90.00
#
_symmetry.space_group_name_H-M   'P 1'
#
loop_
_entity.id
_entity.type
_entity.pdbx_description
1 polymer ?
#
loop_
_entity_poly.entity_id
_entity_poly.type
_entity_poly.pdbx_seq_one_letter_code
_entity_poly.pdbx_strand_id
1 'polypeptide(L)'
;MSSGLLNGKRITLALTGGIALYKICDVVRGLRRLGADVKVAMTEHAAQFVTPLTFEALSGHPVATTEWQPTPDGTMPHIDLTRGADLLLVAPATANILAKAAHGIADDLVSTLIAARRCPVVFVPAMNVNMWRNAPNRRNVELLREAGARFIGPVAGAQACGDEGEGRMTEPADILDRLEGIFAEPVLAGRRVLVTAGPTFEALDAVRGITNRSSGRQGWDIARAARDAGAEVTLVAGPTALRTPEGVRRIDVVSALEMHAAVMGELGQARAEGRPYELFFGVAAVADWRPADAFEGKWKKGASPEDPYRNVRWVQNPDILADVARSPFAPQAVVGFAAECASLEAYAREKLERKGARLIVANDVREAAGGTENRILIVSKDATQAFGPAPKRVVAEAVVKAAAAVLG
;
A
#
# COMPACT_ATOMS: atom_id res chain seq x y z
N MET A 1 23.66 -7.48 2.65
CA MET A 1 22.89 -6.67 3.60
C MET A 1 21.65 -6.20 2.87
N SER A 2 20.46 -6.67 3.25
CA SER A 2 19.20 -6.21 2.63
C SER A 2 19.10 -4.70 2.81
N SER A 3 19.21 -3.92 1.74
CA SER A 3 18.94 -2.48 1.79
C SER A 3 17.47 -2.30 2.20
N GLY A 4 17.22 -1.97 3.46
CA GLY A 4 15.88 -1.66 3.92
C GLY A 4 15.27 -0.54 3.08
N LEU A 5 13.95 -0.52 2.93
CA LEU A 5 13.25 0.44 2.05
C LEU A 5 13.45 1.90 2.48
N LEU A 6 13.86 2.14 3.73
CA LEU A 6 14.20 3.45 4.27
C LEU A 6 15.68 3.57 4.63
N ASN A 7 16.54 2.73 4.04
CA ASN A 7 17.96 2.70 4.34
C ASN A 7 18.62 4.07 4.07
N GLY A 8 19.27 4.62 5.10
CA GLY A 8 19.93 5.93 5.03
C GLY A 8 18.98 7.12 5.14
N LYS A 9 17.66 6.91 5.32
CA LYS A 9 16.71 8.00 5.59
C LYS A 9 16.84 8.45 7.04
N ARG A 10 16.96 9.75 7.26
CA ARG A 10 16.96 10.39 8.58
C ARG A 10 15.58 10.91 8.89
N ILE A 11 14.92 10.36 9.90
CA ILE A 11 13.56 10.71 10.29
C ILE A 11 13.57 11.29 11.69
N THR A 12 13.02 12.50 11.83
CA THR A 12 12.79 13.12 13.13
C THR A 12 11.37 12.84 13.54
N LEU A 13 11.18 12.23 14.70
CA LEU A 13 9.88 11.88 15.25
C LEU A 13 9.53 12.86 16.38
N ALA A 14 8.49 13.64 16.16
CA ALA A 14 7.94 14.60 17.10
C ALA A 14 6.70 14.01 17.80
N LEU A 15 6.82 13.72 19.09
CA LEU A 15 5.82 13.02 19.89
C LEU A 15 4.98 14.02 20.71
N THR A 16 3.65 13.91 20.59
CA THR A 16 2.71 14.73 21.36
C THR A 16 1.84 13.91 22.31
N GLY A 17 1.27 14.57 23.33
CA GLY A 17 0.56 13.90 24.42
C GLY A 17 -0.84 13.41 24.07
N GLY A 18 -0.97 12.13 23.77
CA GLY A 18 -2.26 11.46 23.61
C GLY A 18 -2.17 9.98 23.89
N ILE A 19 -3.31 9.36 24.22
CA ILE A 19 -3.38 7.93 24.61
C ILE A 19 -2.80 6.98 23.56
N ALA A 20 -2.79 7.37 22.28
CA ALA A 20 -2.23 6.55 21.20
C ALA A 20 -0.69 6.49 21.19
N LEU A 21 0.01 7.26 22.04
CA LEU A 21 1.46 7.38 22.04
C LEU A 21 2.18 6.02 22.21
N TYR A 22 1.63 5.09 23.00
CA TYR A 22 2.24 3.76 23.17
C TYR A 22 2.38 2.98 21.86
N LYS A 23 1.50 3.23 20.87
CA LYS A 23 1.57 2.59 19.55
C LYS A 23 2.79 3.05 18.74
N ILE A 24 3.31 4.23 19.04
CA ILE A 24 4.47 4.80 18.34
C ILE A 24 5.74 4.00 18.64
N CYS A 25 5.80 3.25 19.73
CA CYS A 25 6.88 2.31 20.00
C CYS A 25 7.09 1.32 18.84
N ASP A 26 6.00 0.79 18.27
CA ASP A 26 6.08 -0.12 17.12
C ASP A 26 6.46 0.60 15.82
N VAL A 27 6.09 1.89 15.68
CA VAL A 27 6.54 2.72 14.55
C VAL A 27 8.05 2.93 14.61
N VAL A 28 8.62 3.28 15.76
CA VAL A 28 10.08 3.46 15.90
C VAL A 28 10.83 2.16 15.59
N ARG A 29 10.37 1.03 16.14
CA ARG A 29 10.95 -0.29 15.83
C ARG A 29 10.86 -0.62 14.34
N GLY A 30 9.72 -0.32 13.72
CA GLY A 30 9.50 -0.53 12.30
C GLY A 30 10.43 0.30 11.42
N LEU A 31 10.57 1.59 11.71
CA LEU A 31 11.45 2.51 10.99
C LEU A 31 12.91 2.06 11.05
N ARG A 32 13.41 1.68 12.24
CA ARG A 32 14.77 1.16 12.38
C ARG A 32 14.98 -0.16 11.64
N ARG A 33 14.00 -1.07 11.70
CA ARG A 33 14.04 -2.33 10.94
C ARG A 33 14.09 -2.09 9.43
N LEU A 34 13.45 -1.01 8.95
CA LEU A 34 13.51 -0.58 7.55
C LEU A 34 14.80 0.20 7.20
N GLY A 35 15.72 0.39 8.15
CA GLY A 35 17.02 1.02 7.93
C GLY A 35 17.05 2.53 8.11
N ALA A 36 15.98 3.14 8.65
CA ALA A 36 15.95 4.57 8.94
C ALA A 36 16.74 4.89 10.21
N ASP A 37 17.43 6.03 10.19
CA ASP A 37 18.00 6.68 11.37
C ASP A 37 16.92 7.56 12.01
N VAL A 38 16.57 7.29 13.28
CA VAL A 38 15.40 7.89 13.93
C VAL A 38 15.84 8.72 15.13
N LYS A 39 15.64 10.04 15.08
CA LYS A 39 15.80 10.94 16.24
C LYS A 39 14.44 11.30 16.81
N VAL A 40 14.33 11.51 18.12
CA VAL A 40 13.04 11.72 18.78
C VAL A 40 13.04 13.00 19.60
N ALA A 41 11.96 13.77 19.45
CA ALA A 41 11.61 14.90 20.29
C ALA A 41 10.24 14.67 20.94
N MET A 42 10.07 15.06 22.19
CA MET A 42 8.83 14.89 22.94
C MET A 42 8.34 16.20 23.53
N THR A 43 7.03 16.43 23.45
CA THR A 43 6.37 17.41 24.34
C THR A 43 6.36 16.90 25.77
N GLU A 44 6.25 17.82 26.75
CA GLU A 44 6.04 17.46 28.16
C GLU A 44 4.81 16.54 28.34
N HIS A 45 3.72 16.83 27.62
CA HIS A 45 2.50 16.03 27.65
C HIS A 45 2.71 14.61 27.11
N ALA A 46 3.61 14.41 26.15
CA ALA A 46 3.95 13.07 25.67
C ALA A 46 4.68 12.25 26.73
N ALA A 47 5.58 12.88 27.48
CA ALA A 47 6.34 12.23 28.55
C ALA A 47 5.46 11.70 29.70
N GLN A 48 4.22 12.20 29.84
CA GLN A 48 3.23 11.69 30.81
C GLN A 48 2.62 10.34 30.40
N PHE A 49 2.63 10.00 29.10
CA PHE A 49 2.07 8.73 28.61
C PHE A 49 3.15 7.64 28.47
N VAL A 50 4.28 8.00 27.89
CA VAL A 50 5.43 7.10 27.71
C VAL A 50 6.68 7.89 28.02
N THR A 51 7.57 7.35 28.84
CA THR A 51 8.76 8.06 29.28
C THR A 51 9.80 8.15 28.16
N PRO A 52 10.65 9.21 28.13
CA PRO A 52 11.73 9.37 27.16
C PRO A 52 12.64 8.14 27.05
N LEU A 53 12.95 7.48 28.19
CA LEU A 53 13.81 6.30 28.26
C LEU A 53 13.38 5.17 27.29
N THR A 54 12.06 5.00 27.09
CA THR A 54 11.55 3.98 26.16
C THR A 54 11.96 4.31 24.73
N PHE A 55 11.82 5.56 24.32
CA PHE A 55 12.17 6.00 22.97
C PHE A 55 13.69 6.08 22.78
N GLU A 56 14.48 6.33 23.82
CA GLU A 56 15.94 6.23 23.74
C GLU A 56 16.38 4.80 23.46
N ALA A 57 15.86 3.83 24.21
CA ALA A 57 16.15 2.42 24.01
C ALA A 57 15.71 1.93 22.61
N LEU A 58 14.54 2.38 22.14
CA LEU A 58 14.01 1.99 20.85
C LEU A 58 14.71 2.68 19.68
N SER A 59 15.06 3.96 19.77
CA SER A 59 15.68 4.74 18.70
C SER A 59 17.19 4.53 18.62
N GLY A 60 17.84 4.29 19.76
CA GLY A 60 19.31 4.29 19.89
C GLY A 60 19.91 5.69 20.01
N HIS A 61 19.09 6.72 20.18
CA HIS A 61 19.50 8.13 20.30
C HIS A 61 18.90 8.77 21.55
N PRO A 62 19.57 9.78 22.15
CA PRO A 62 18.97 10.60 23.20
C PRO A 62 17.65 11.23 22.75
N VAL A 63 16.69 11.33 23.66
CA VAL A 63 15.40 11.96 23.40
C VAL A 63 15.42 13.39 23.91
N ALA A 64 15.12 14.35 23.04
CA ALA A 64 15.03 15.76 23.42
C ALA A 64 13.62 16.09 23.93
N THR A 65 13.53 16.72 25.10
CA THR A 65 12.25 17.11 25.72
C THR A 65 12.09 18.62 25.88
N THR A 66 13.16 19.38 25.68
CA THR A 66 13.19 20.84 25.86
C THR A 66 14.19 21.51 24.93
N GLU A 67 13.96 22.78 24.61
CA GLU A 67 14.84 23.59 23.75
C GLU A 67 16.19 23.90 24.39
N TRP A 68 16.29 23.72 25.70
CA TRP A 68 17.46 24.08 26.50
C TRP A 68 18.45 22.92 26.67
N GLN A 69 18.09 21.72 26.23
CA GLN A 69 18.90 20.52 26.40
C GLN A 69 19.83 20.36 25.19
N PRO A 70 21.17 20.47 25.33
CA PRO A 70 22.07 20.29 24.20
C PRO A 70 21.91 18.91 23.55
N THR A 71 22.06 18.86 22.23
CA THR A 71 22.16 17.61 21.46
C THR A 71 23.63 17.28 21.19
N PRO A 72 23.95 16.04 20.77
CA PRO A 72 25.30 15.72 20.30
C PRO A 72 25.79 16.62 19.14
N ASP A 73 24.85 17.21 18.39
CA ASP A 73 25.12 17.99 17.19
C ASP A 73 25.17 19.51 17.44
N GLY A 74 24.84 19.97 18.66
CA GLY A 74 24.80 21.40 18.98
C GLY A 74 23.91 21.78 20.16
N THR A 75 23.78 23.08 20.39
CA THR A 75 23.03 23.67 21.51
C THR A 75 21.62 24.14 21.13
N MET A 76 21.16 23.88 19.90
CA MET A 76 19.86 24.35 19.40
C MET A 76 19.02 23.16 18.90
N PRO A 77 18.40 22.37 19.81
CA PRO A 77 17.68 21.15 19.47
C PRO A 77 16.62 21.33 18.39
N HIS A 78 15.91 22.46 18.40
CA HIS A 78 14.86 22.78 17.42
C HIS A 78 15.40 22.95 15.98
N ILE A 79 16.69 23.23 15.81
CA ILE A 79 17.38 23.25 14.50
C ILE A 79 18.08 21.91 14.27
N ASP A 80 18.81 21.43 15.27
CA ASP A 80 19.74 20.31 15.12
C ASP A 80 19.02 18.99 14.84
N LEU A 81 17.85 18.77 15.46
CA LEU A 81 17.08 17.54 15.25
C LEU A 81 16.44 17.43 13.87
N THR A 82 16.21 18.55 13.16
CA THR A 82 15.69 18.54 11.79
C THR A 82 16.77 18.78 10.74
N ARG A 83 18.01 19.10 11.15
CA ARG A 83 19.11 19.37 10.24
C ARG A 83 19.48 18.12 9.46
N GLY A 84 19.22 18.18 8.16
CA GLY A 84 19.43 17.05 7.26
C GLY A 84 18.40 15.92 7.39
N ALA A 85 17.38 16.06 8.23
CA ALA A 85 16.28 15.10 8.25
C ALA A 85 15.60 15.06 6.88
N ASP A 86 15.33 13.86 6.37
CA ASP A 86 14.54 13.65 5.16
C ASP A 86 13.04 13.83 5.42
N LEU A 87 12.61 13.68 6.68
CA LEU A 87 11.21 13.77 7.09
C LEU A 87 11.07 14.16 8.57
N LEU A 88 10.12 15.06 8.86
CA LEU A 88 9.57 15.26 10.20
C LEU A 88 8.23 14.52 10.31
N LEU A 89 8.15 13.52 11.20
CA LEU A 89 6.92 12.78 11.49
C LEU A 89 6.37 13.22 12.83
N VAL A 90 5.17 13.81 12.84
CA VAL A 90 4.48 14.22 14.08
C VAL A 90 3.42 13.18 14.42
N ALA A 91 3.69 12.35 15.44
CA ALA A 91 2.86 11.18 15.72
C ALA A 91 2.88 10.80 17.22
N PRO A 92 1.71 10.69 17.90
CA PRO A 92 0.43 11.17 17.43
C PRO A 92 0.46 12.69 17.26
N ALA A 93 -0.30 13.20 16.30
CA ALA A 93 -0.59 14.62 16.13
C ALA A 93 -1.94 14.93 16.80
N THR A 94 -1.88 15.53 17.98
CA THR A 94 -3.05 16.00 18.73
C THR A 94 -3.69 17.23 18.07
N ALA A 95 -4.95 17.54 18.39
CA ALA A 95 -5.59 18.78 17.91
C ALA A 95 -4.79 20.03 18.32
N ASN A 96 -4.17 20.01 19.50
CA ASN A 96 -3.32 21.10 20.00
C ASN A 96 -2.12 21.35 19.08
N ILE A 97 -1.35 20.31 18.73
CA ILE A 97 -0.18 20.51 17.88
C ILE A 97 -0.58 20.90 16.45
N LEU A 98 -1.71 20.40 15.94
CA LEU A 98 -2.22 20.82 14.63
C LEU A 98 -2.61 22.30 14.62
N ALA A 99 -3.26 22.79 15.68
CA ALA A 99 -3.58 24.20 15.83
C ALA A 99 -2.31 25.07 15.93
N LYS A 100 -1.34 24.67 16.76
CA LYS A 100 -0.06 25.38 16.88
C LYS A 100 0.66 25.45 15.53
N ALA A 101 0.77 24.33 14.83
CA ALA A 101 1.42 24.25 13.53
C ALA A 101 0.72 25.11 12.46
N ALA A 102 -0.62 25.10 12.41
CA ALA A 102 -1.39 25.87 11.43
C ALA A 102 -1.25 27.39 11.63
N HIS A 103 -1.01 27.83 12.87
CA HIS A 103 -0.93 29.25 13.22
C HIS A 103 0.49 29.73 13.56
N GLY A 104 1.51 28.89 13.38
CA GLY A 104 2.92 29.27 13.62
C GLY A 104 3.26 29.51 15.10
N ILE A 105 2.53 28.88 16.03
CA ILE A 105 2.87 28.92 17.46
C ILE A 105 4.07 28.00 17.71
N ALA A 106 5.11 28.53 18.35
CA ALA A 106 6.39 27.87 18.64
C ALA A 106 6.78 28.14 20.10
N ASP A 107 6.06 27.52 21.02
CA ASP A 107 6.11 27.76 22.48
C ASP A 107 6.60 26.53 23.27
N ASP A 108 6.89 25.42 22.57
CA ASP A 108 7.54 24.22 23.09
C ASP A 108 8.45 23.61 22.02
N LEU A 109 9.40 22.74 22.43
CA LEU A 109 10.38 22.14 21.53
C LEU A 109 9.75 21.55 20.26
N VAL A 110 8.63 20.83 20.36
CA VAL A 110 8.01 20.16 19.20
C VAL A 110 7.36 21.16 18.27
N SER A 111 6.64 22.14 18.80
CA SER A 111 6.04 23.22 17.99
C SER A 111 7.11 24.09 17.31
N THR A 112 8.20 24.40 18.01
CA THR A 112 9.37 25.12 17.46
C THR A 112 10.10 24.30 16.40
N LEU A 113 10.27 22.98 16.60
CA LEU A 113 10.79 22.06 15.58
C LEU A 113 9.94 22.08 14.32
N ILE A 114 8.61 22.05 14.46
CA ILE A 114 7.69 22.13 13.33
C ILE A 114 7.87 23.47 12.62
N ALA A 115 7.90 24.60 13.33
CA ALA A 115 8.05 25.92 12.74
C ALA A 115 9.40 26.11 12.02
N ALA A 116 10.50 25.59 12.58
CA ALA A 116 11.85 25.77 12.08
C ALA A 116 12.29 24.76 10.99
N ARG A 117 11.50 23.70 10.77
CA ARG A 117 11.86 22.60 9.86
C ARG A 117 12.15 23.08 8.43
N ARG A 118 13.05 22.38 7.74
CA ARG A 118 13.29 22.54 6.29
C ARG A 118 12.90 21.30 5.48
N CYS A 119 12.51 20.23 6.15
CA CYS A 119 12.09 18.98 5.54
C CYS A 119 10.57 18.87 5.44
N PRO A 120 10.05 17.97 4.59
CA PRO A 120 8.63 17.63 4.56
C PRO A 120 8.12 17.21 5.95
N VAL A 121 6.84 17.52 6.23
CA VAL A 121 6.18 17.09 7.47
C VAL A 121 5.00 16.18 7.17
N VAL A 122 4.86 15.15 8.01
CA VAL A 122 3.72 14.24 8.01
C VAL A 122 3.11 14.25 9.39
N PHE A 123 1.81 14.52 9.46
CA PHE A 123 1.02 14.42 10.69
C PHE A 123 0.28 13.09 10.71
N VAL A 124 0.28 12.42 11.87
CA VAL A 124 -0.51 11.21 12.13
C VAL A 124 -1.56 11.55 13.20
N PRO A 125 -2.75 12.03 12.83
CA PRO A 125 -3.71 12.54 13.80
C PRO A 125 -4.21 11.45 14.76
N ALA A 126 -4.38 11.81 16.02
CA ALA A 126 -5.03 10.97 17.01
C ALA A 126 -5.76 11.83 18.05
N MET A 127 -7.08 11.75 18.08
CA MET A 127 -7.93 12.52 19.00
C MET A 127 -9.35 11.94 19.06
N ASN A 128 -10.15 12.43 20.00
CA ASN A 128 -11.57 12.08 20.05
C ASN A 128 -12.30 12.48 18.75
N VAL A 129 -13.33 11.72 18.34
CA VAL A 129 -14.11 11.99 17.12
C VAL A 129 -14.70 13.40 17.08
N ASN A 130 -15.16 13.92 18.21
CA ASN A 130 -15.74 15.26 18.30
C ASN A 130 -14.66 16.33 18.11
N MET A 131 -13.44 16.10 18.61
CA MET A 131 -12.30 16.99 18.34
C MET A 131 -11.92 16.97 16.87
N TRP A 132 -11.90 15.78 16.24
CA TRP A 132 -11.57 15.64 14.82
C TRP A 132 -12.57 16.36 13.91
N ARG A 133 -13.87 16.17 14.17
CA ARG A 133 -14.98 16.76 13.40
C ARG A 133 -15.19 18.25 13.67
N ASN A 134 -14.60 18.80 14.72
CA ASN A 134 -14.76 20.20 15.10
C ASN A 134 -14.26 21.14 13.99
N ALA A 135 -15.06 22.15 13.63
CA ALA A 135 -14.78 23.02 12.48
C ALA A 135 -13.42 23.76 12.57
N PRO A 136 -13.03 24.38 13.70
CA PRO A 136 -11.66 24.84 13.95
C PRO A 136 -10.57 23.81 13.59
N ASN A 137 -10.66 22.57 14.08
CA ASN A 137 -9.64 21.55 13.81
C ASN A 137 -9.62 21.17 12.32
N ARG A 138 -10.78 21.06 11.67
CA ARG A 138 -10.88 20.79 10.23
C ARG A 138 -10.21 21.89 9.39
N ARG A 139 -10.45 23.16 9.73
CA ARG A 139 -9.78 24.31 9.09
C ARG A 139 -8.26 24.25 9.27
N ASN A 140 -7.77 23.90 10.47
CA ASN A 140 -6.33 23.76 10.71
C ASN A 140 -5.70 22.67 9.85
N VAL A 141 -6.38 21.53 9.70
CA VAL A 141 -5.92 20.43 8.82
C VAL A 141 -5.86 20.88 7.36
N GLU A 142 -6.86 21.62 6.89
CA GLU A 142 -6.91 22.16 5.52
C GLU A 142 -5.79 23.16 5.27
N LEU A 143 -5.59 24.14 6.17
CA LEU A 143 -4.49 25.10 6.10
C LEU A 143 -3.12 24.40 6.04
N LEU A 144 -2.91 23.36 6.86
CA LEU A 144 -1.67 22.60 6.84
C LEU A 144 -1.47 21.85 5.51
N ARG A 145 -2.54 21.28 4.93
CA ARG A 145 -2.48 20.62 3.61
C ARG A 145 -2.14 21.61 2.50
N GLU A 146 -2.75 22.79 2.52
CA GLU A 146 -2.44 23.88 1.57
C GLU A 146 -0.97 24.32 1.69
N ALA A 147 -0.43 24.33 2.92
CA ALA A 147 0.98 24.57 3.19
C ALA A 147 1.91 23.37 2.86
N GLY A 148 1.40 22.32 2.21
CA GLY A 148 2.16 21.15 1.75
C GLY A 148 2.39 20.07 2.80
N ALA A 149 1.77 20.15 3.98
CA ALA A 149 1.84 19.08 4.97
C ALA A 149 1.07 17.84 4.52
N ARG A 150 1.62 16.66 4.80
CA ARG A 150 0.99 15.38 4.50
C ARG A 150 0.33 14.80 5.75
N PHE A 151 -0.67 13.96 5.55
CA PHE A 151 -1.43 13.33 6.64
C PHE A 151 -1.57 11.82 6.43
N ILE A 152 -1.43 11.06 7.51
CA ILE A 152 -1.76 9.63 7.56
C ILE A 152 -2.86 9.46 8.62
N GLY A 153 -4.06 9.04 8.18
CA GLY A 153 -5.25 9.01 9.04
C GLY A 153 -5.84 10.38 9.36
N PRO A 154 -6.66 10.47 10.44
CA PRO A 154 -7.04 9.38 11.33
C PRO A 154 -7.98 8.38 10.65
N VAL A 155 -8.20 7.23 11.27
CA VAL A 155 -9.14 6.20 10.80
C VAL A 155 -10.39 6.15 11.68
N ALA A 156 -11.46 5.56 11.15
CA ALA A 156 -12.66 5.25 11.93
C ALA A 156 -12.43 4.03 12.84
N GLY A 157 -13.03 4.04 14.03
CA GLY A 157 -13.11 2.89 14.92
C GLY A 157 -13.44 3.28 16.37
N ALA A 158 -13.54 2.27 17.24
CA ALA A 158 -13.75 2.47 18.68
C ALA A 158 -12.57 3.23 19.32
N GLN A 159 -12.91 4.18 20.18
CA GLN A 159 -11.99 5.09 20.88
C GLN A 159 -11.93 4.76 22.36
N ALA A 160 -10.85 5.18 23.04
CA ALA A 160 -10.64 4.90 24.46
C ALA A 160 -11.73 5.48 25.38
N CYS A 161 -12.44 6.51 24.92
CA CYS A 161 -13.57 7.14 25.63
C CYS A 161 -14.92 6.41 25.41
N GLY A 162 -14.97 5.38 24.57
CA GLY A 162 -16.19 4.64 24.23
C GLY A 162 -16.89 5.08 22.94
N ASP A 163 -16.50 6.21 22.36
CA ASP A 163 -17.06 6.69 21.08
C ASP A 163 -16.58 5.84 19.88
N GLU A 164 -17.38 5.79 18.82
CA GLU A 164 -17.00 5.24 17.51
C GLU A 164 -16.97 6.33 16.44
N GLY A 165 -15.87 6.41 15.69
CA GLY A 165 -15.78 7.31 14.55
C GLY A 165 -14.35 7.70 14.16
N GLU A 166 -14.24 8.57 13.16
CA GLU A 166 -12.95 9.08 12.67
C GLU A 166 -12.24 9.92 13.73
N GLY A 167 -11.04 9.51 14.11
CA GLY A 167 -10.24 10.17 15.16
C GLY A 167 -9.19 9.24 15.78
N ARG A 168 -9.40 7.93 15.66
CA ARG A 168 -8.41 6.93 16.06
C ARG A 168 -7.15 7.04 15.20
N MET A 169 -6.00 6.93 15.86
CA MET A 169 -4.70 6.87 15.17
C MET A 169 -4.65 5.67 14.23
N THR A 170 -4.13 5.88 13.02
CA THR A 170 -3.80 4.81 12.09
C THR A 170 -2.90 3.76 12.76
N GLU A 171 -3.08 2.48 12.44
CA GLU A 171 -2.27 1.42 13.06
C GLU A 171 -0.80 1.53 12.64
N PRO A 172 0.16 1.19 13.53
CA PRO A 172 1.59 1.33 13.26
C PRO A 172 2.03 0.69 11.93
N ALA A 173 1.47 -0.47 11.60
CA ALA A 173 1.79 -1.17 10.36
C ALA A 173 1.42 -0.36 9.11
N ASP A 174 0.30 0.36 9.11
CA ASP A 174 -0.10 1.17 7.95
C ASP A 174 0.64 2.51 7.92
N ILE A 175 1.00 3.06 9.09
CA ILE A 175 1.87 4.24 9.14
C ILE A 175 3.20 3.92 8.45
N LEU A 176 3.85 2.84 8.87
CA LEU A 176 5.10 2.38 8.25
C LEU A 176 4.93 2.17 6.75
N ASP A 177 3.83 1.55 6.35
CA ASP A 177 3.53 1.30 4.96
C ASP A 177 3.38 2.57 4.11
N ARG A 178 2.76 3.62 4.66
CA ARG A 178 2.55 4.91 4.01
C ARG A 178 3.83 5.77 3.99
N LEU A 179 4.70 5.61 4.98
CA LEU A 179 5.97 6.33 5.06
C LEU A 179 6.94 5.95 3.94
N GLU A 180 6.88 4.70 3.45
CA GLU A 180 7.68 4.30 2.29
C GLU A 180 7.29 5.10 1.04
N GLY A 181 5.99 5.22 0.75
CA GLY A 181 5.48 5.97 -0.39
C GLY A 181 5.72 7.48 -0.34
N ILE A 182 6.01 8.05 0.83
CA ILE A 182 6.32 9.48 0.95
C ILE A 182 7.60 9.87 0.21
N PHE A 183 8.54 8.94 0.05
CA PHE A 183 9.79 9.14 -0.68
C PHE A 183 9.70 8.68 -2.14
N ALA A 184 8.57 8.08 -2.55
CA ALA A 184 8.38 7.65 -3.92
C ALA A 184 8.15 8.86 -4.85
N GLU A 185 8.63 8.72 -6.08
CA GLU A 185 8.36 9.69 -7.14
C GLU A 185 6.91 9.50 -7.63
N PRO A 186 6.10 10.56 -7.71
CA PRO A 186 4.68 10.46 -8.01
C PRO A 186 4.43 10.33 -9.53
N VAL A 187 5.04 9.32 -10.16
CA VAL A 187 5.01 9.09 -11.63
C VAL A 187 3.63 8.74 -12.19
N LEU A 188 2.66 8.44 -11.32
CA LEU A 188 1.26 8.19 -11.65
C LEU A 188 0.31 9.20 -11.01
N ALA A 189 0.80 10.38 -10.62
CA ALA A 189 -0.03 11.44 -10.03
C ALA A 189 -1.28 11.72 -10.87
N GLY A 190 -2.45 11.64 -10.24
CA GLY A 190 -3.73 11.93 -10.88
C GLY A 190 -4.23 10.85 -11.85
N ARG A 191 -3.51 9.72 -12.00
CA ARG A 191 -3.94 8.57 -12.81
C ARG A 191 -4.78 7.60 -12.00
N ARG A 192 -5.70 6.90 -12.66
CA ARG A 192 -6.49 5.80 -12.11
C ARG A 192 -5.89 4.47 -12.55
N VAL A 193 -5.72 3.57 -11.59
CA VAL A 193 -5.12 2.24 -11.80
C VAL A 193 -6.07 1.17 -11.30
N LEU A 194 -6.37 0.19 -12.16
CA LEU A 194 -7.13 -1.00 -11.79
C LEU A 194 -6.19 -2.20 -11.66
N VAL A 195 -6.27 -2.94 -10.56
CA VAL A 195 -5.41 -4.09 -10.29
C VAL A 195 -6.28 -5.30 -9.97
N THR A 196 -6.00 -6.46 -10.57
CA THR A 196 -6.54 -7.74 -10.10
C THR A 196 -5.48 -8.47 -9.28
N ALA A 197 -5.87 -9.08 -8.16
CA ALA A 197 -4.95 -9.83 -7.31
C ALA A 197 -5.62 -10.98 -6.57
N GLY A 198 -4.81 -11.92 -6.09
CA GLY A 198 -5.28 -13.11 -5.37
C GLY A 198 -5.65 -14.26 -6.31
N PRO A 199 -5.95 -15.45 -5.77
CA PRO A 199 -6.47 -16.56 -6.54
C PRO A 199 -7.97 -16.39 -6.81
N THR A 200 -8.53 -17.09 -7.78
CA THR A 200 -9.99 -17.34 -7.83
C THR A 200 -10.32 -18.70 -7.21
N PHE A 201 -11.56 -18.88 -6.78
CA PHE A 201 -12.08 -20.12 -6.23
C PHE A 201 -13.30 -20.54 -7.06
N GLU A 202 -13.15 -21.62 -7.81
CA GLU A 202 -14.20 -22.19 -8.66
C GLU A 202 -14.91 -23.30 -7.89
N ALA A 203 -16.11 -23.02 -7.39
CA ALA A 203 -16.87 -23.95 -6.57
C ALA A 203 -17.27 -25.21 -7.38
N LEU A 204 -16.99 -26.38 -6.81
CA LEU A 204 -17.54 -27.67 -7.25
C LEU A 204 -18.88 -27.91 -6.58
N ASP A 205 -18.94 -27.61 -5.29
CA ASP A 205 -20.11 -27.71 -4.43
C ASP A 205 -20.06 -26.60 -3.36
N ALA A 206 -21.03 -26.55 -2.45
CA ALA A 206 -21.10 -25.54 -1.39
C ALA A 206 -19.88 -25.49 -0.43
N VAL A 207 -19.00 -26.50 -0.45
CA VAL A 207 -17.86 -26.64 0.48
C VAL A 207 -16.52 -26.73 -0.24
N ARG A 208 -16.49 -27.28 -1.46
CA ARG A 208 -15.28 -27.65 -2.19
C ARG A 208 -15.18 -26.86 -3.48
N GLY A 209 -13.95 -26.58 -3.89
CA GLY A 209 -13.66 -25.89 -5.13
C GLY A 209 -12.22 -26.04 -5.54
N ILE A 210 -11.93 -25.54 -6.74
CA ILE A 210 -10.59 -25.46 -7.31
C ILE A 210 -10.06 -24.05 -7.13
N THR A 211 -8.79 -23.95 -6.73
CA THR A 211 -8.11 -22.67 -6.60
C THR A 211 -6.63 -22.79 -6.90
N ASN A 212 -6.04 -21.71 -7.37
CA ASN A 212 -4.61 -21.62 -7.61
C ASN A 212 -3.86 -21.39 -6.29
N ARG A 213 -2.66 -21.99 -6.14
CA ARG A 213 -1.77 -21.71 -5.00
C ARG A 213 -1.11 -20.35 -5.17
N SER A 214 -1.88 -19.28 -4.92
CA SER A 214 -1.40 -17.90 -4.93
C SER A 214 -1.58 -17.26 -3.57
N SER A 215 -0.53 -16.61 -3.08
CA SER A 215 -0.62 -15.79 -1.87
C SER A 215 -1.30 -14.43 -2.10
N GLY A 216 -1.46 -14.01 -3.36
CA GLY A 216 -1.91 -12.68 -3.74
C GLY A 216 -0.90 -11.54 -3.52
N ARG A 217 0.19 -11.77 -2.78
CA ARG A 217 1.13 -10.73 -2.32
C ARG A 217 1.66 -9.82 -3.43
N GLN A 218 1.99 -10.37 -4.60
CA GLN A 218 2.51 -9.58 -5.72
C GLN A 218 1.52 -8.51 -6.20
N GLY A 219 0.23 -8.85 -6.31
CA GLY A 219 -0.80 -7.87 -6.68
C GLY A 219 -1.03 -6.81 -5.60
N TRP A 220 -0.86 -7.16 -4.33
CA TRP A 220 -0.88 -6.20 -3.22
C TRP A 220 0.30 -5.23 -3.28
N ASP A 221 1.51 -5.75 -3.56
CA ASP A 221 2.70 -4.91 -3.69
C ASP A 221 2.59 -3.97 -4.90
N ILE A 222 2.00 -4.43 -6.02
CA ILE A 222 1.71 -3.59 -7.19
C ILE A 222 0.68 -2.51 -6.86
N ALA A 223 -0.45 -2.87 -6.22
CA ALA A 223 -1.47 -1.91 -5.81
C ALA A 223 -0.89 -0.83 -4.88
N ARG A 224 0.01 -1.24 -3.99
CA ARG A 224 0.73 -0.33 -3.09
C ARG A 224 1.70 0.58 -3.83
N ALA A 225 2.55 0.04 -4.69
CA ALA A 225 3.50 0.81 -5.48
C ALA A 225 2.79 1.81 -6.41
N ALA A 226 1.64 1.43 -6.98
CA ALA A 226 0.82 2.34 -7.79
C ALA A 226 0.26 3.50 -6.95
N ARG A 227 -0.28 3.21 -5.76
CA ARG A 227 -0.72 4.24 -4.80
C ARG A 227 0.43 5.19 -4.42
N ASP A 228 1.58 4.62 -4.11
CA ASP A 228 2.77 5.37 -3.69
C ASP A 228 3.33 6.24 -4.83
N ALA A 229 3.16 5.79 -6.07
CA ALA A 229 3.39 6.60 -7.27
C ALA A 229 2.32 7.67 -7.53
N GLY A 230 1.34 7.86 -6.64
CA GLY A 230 0.33 8.93 -6.71
C GLY A 230 -0.96 8.56 -7.44
N ALA A 231 -1.19 7.29 -7.75
CA ALA A 231 -2.41 6.85 -8.42
C ALA A 231 -3.62 6.71 -7.47
N GLU A 232 -4.82 6.89 -8.03
CA GLU A 232 -6.06 6.38 -7.45
C GLU A 232 -6.21 4.90 -7.82
N VAL A 233 -6.15 4.00 -6.82
CA VAL A 233 -6.08 2.55 -7.07
C VAL A 233 -7.36 1.84 -6.66
N THR A 234 -7.92 1.07 -7.60
CA THR A 234 -8.95 0.05 -7.34
C THR A 234 -8.33 -1.35 -7.45
N LEU A 235 -8.54 -2.18 -6.44
CA LEU A 235 -8.06 -3.55 -6.33
C LEU A 235 -9.25 -4.52 -6.36
N VAL A 236 -9.39 -5.29 -7.43
CA VAL A 236 -10.32 -6.43 -7.50
C VAL A 236 -9.60 -7.65 -6.95
N ALA A 237 -10.04 -8.10 -5.77
CA ALA A 237 -9.35 -9.07 -4.94
C ALA A 237 -10.11 -10.40 -4.88
N GLY A 238 -9.45 -11.46 -5.31
CA GLY A 238 -9.87 -12.83 -5.01
C GLY A 238 -9.65 -13.21 -3.53
N PRO A 239 -10.07 -14.40 -3.09
CA PRO A 239 -10.03 -14.78 -1.67
C PRO A 239 -8.61 -14.76 -1.08
N THR A 240 -8.40 -13.89 -0.09
CA THR A 240 -7.14 -13.82 0.68
C THR A 240 -7.34 -13.13 2.03
N ALA A 241 -6.48 -13.48 2.99
CA ALA A 241 -6.41 -12.84 4.31
C ALA A 241 -5.54 -11.57 4.33
N LEU A 242 -5.00 -11.14 3.17
CA LEU A 242 -4.20 -9.92 3.09
C LEU A 242 -5.05 -8.67 3.34
N ARG A 243 -4.56 -7.80 4.22
CA ARG A 243 -5.19 -6.51 4.49
C ARG A 243 -5.01 -5.58 3.30
N THR A 244 -6.07 -4.84 2.96
CA THR A 244 -6.02 -3.80 1.92
C THR A 244 -5.06 -2.69 2.34
N PRO A 245 -4.12 -2.26 1.48
CA PRO A 245 -3.31 -1.07 1.74
C PRO A 245 -4.20 0.16 1.97
N GLU A 246 -3.89 0.98 2.98
CA GLU A 246 -4.61 2.24 3.19
C GLU A 246 -4.51 3.12 1.93
N GLY A 247 -5.63 3.73 1.53
CA GLY A 247 -5.72 4.53 0.30
C GLY A 247 -6.01 3.74 -0.99
N VAL A 248 -6.18 2.41 -0.90
CA VAL A 248 -6.61 1.56 -2.02
C VAL A 248 -8.07 1.13 -1.81
N ARG A 249 -8.92 1.32 -2.83
CA ARG A 249 -10.30 0.80 -2.83
C ARG A 249 -10.28 -0.68 -3.20
N ARG A 250 -10.89 -1.55 -2.39
CA ARG A 250 -10.97 -3.00 -2.66
C ARG A 250 -12.39 -3.42 -3.05
N ILE A 251 -12.48 -4.33 -4.01
CA ILE A 251 -13.70 -5.06 -4.40
C ILE A 251 -13.40 -6.54 -4.22
N ASP A 252 -14.17 -7.21 -3.36
CA ASP A 252 -14.01 -8.65 -3.12
C ASP A 252 -14.80 -9.46 -4.13
N VAL A 253 -14.15 -10.49 -4.67
CA VAL A 253 -14.72 -11.48 -5.59
C VAL A 253 -14.25 -12.87 -5.20
N VAL A 254 -14.99 -13.90 -5.59
CA VAL A 254 -14.66 -15.30 -5.30
C VAL A 254 -14.21 -16.02 -6.57
N SER A 255 -15.01 -15.95 -7.63
CA SER A 255 -14.80 -16.71 -8.87
C SER A 255 -14.15 -15.89 -9.99
N ALA A 256 -13.64 -16.57 -11.02
CA ALA A 256 -13.15 -15.93 -12.24
C ALA A 256 -14.24 -15.11 -12.96
N LEU A 257 -15.49 -15.60 -12.95
CA LEU A 257 -16.62 -14.89 -13.55
C LEU A 257 -16.96 -13.61 -12.80
N GLU A 258 -16.97 -13.65 -11.46
CA GLU A 258 -17.17 -12.45 -10.64
C GLU A 258 -16.04 -11.46 -10.84
N MET A 259 -14.78 -11.92 -10.87
CA MET A 259 -13.63 -11.06 -11.12
C MET A 259 -13.72 -10.38 -12.49
N HIS A 260 -14.07 -11.15 -13.53
CA HIS A 260 -14.29 -10.60 -14.86
C HIS A 260 -15.40 -9.55 -14.87
N ALA A 261 -16.56 -9.86 -14.28
CA ALA A 261 -17.69 -8.94 -14.22
C ALA A 261 -17.36 -7.65 -13.45
N ALA A 262 -16.67 -7.77 -12.31
CA ALA A 262 -16.23 -6.61 -11.52
C ALA A 262 -15.26 -5.73 -12.30
N VAL A 263 -14.26 -6.32 -12.98
CA VAL A 263 -13.30 -5.57 -13.80
C VAL A 263 -14.01 -4.83 -14.94
N MET A 264 -14.86 -5.52 -15.71
CA MET A 264 -15.56 -4.92 -16.83
C MET A 264 -16.57 -3.85 -16.38
N GLY A 265 -17.24 -4.08 -15.25
CA GLY A 265 -18.15 -3.11 -14.63
C GLY A 265 -17.42 -1.84 -14.20
N GLU A 266 -16.27 -1.96 -13.54
CA GLU A 266 -15.45 -0.82 -13.12
C GLU A 266 -14.94 -0.02 -14.31
N LEU A 267 -14.46 -0.68 -15.37
CA LEU A 267 -14.00 -0.01 -16.58
C LEU A 267 -15.15 0.75 -17.27
N GLY A 268 -16.32 0.13 -17.40
CA GLY A 268 -17.51 0.73 -18.00
C GLY A 268 -18.03 1.92 -17.19
N GLN A 269 -18.14 1.77 -15.87
CA GLN A 269 -18.58 2.84 -14.97
C GLN A 269 -17.61 4.04 -15.01
N ALA A 270 -16.30 3.78 -14.87
CA ALA A 270 -15.28 4.81 -14.93
C ALA A 270 -15.31 5.59 -16.26
N ARG A 271 -15.57 4.90 -17.37
CA ARG A 271 -15.74 5.53 -18.69
C ARG A 271 -16.98 6.41 -18.74
N ALA A 272 -18.12 5.93 -18.23
CA ALA A 272 -19.38 6.67 -18.20
C ALA A 272 -19.29 7.95 -17.34
N GLU A 273 -18.49 7.91 -16.27
CA GLU A 273 -18.20 9.06 -15.41
C GLU A 273 -17.18 10.04 -16.02
N GLY A 274 -16.66 9.78 -17.22
CA GLY A 274 -15.63 10.62 -17.86
C GLY A 274 -14.25 10.52 -17.23
N ARG A 275 -14.01 9.49 -16.40
CA ARG A 275 -12.76 9.27 -15.65
C ARG A 275 -12.20 7.87 -15.93
N PRO A 276 -11.83 7.52 -17.19
CA PRO A 276 -11.38 6.16 -17.51
C PRO A 276 -10.13 5.77 -16.73
N TYR A 277 -9.91 4.46 -16.55
CA TYR A 277 -8.65 3.96 -16.01
C TYR A 277 -7.53 4.09 -17.05
N GLU A 278 -6.34 4.58 -16.64
CA GLU A 278 -5.17 4.65 -17.53
C GLU A 278 -4.36 3.36 -17.54
N LEU A 279 -4.34 2.64 -16.41
CA LEU A 279 -3.59 1.38 -16.28
C LEU A 279 -4.46 0.25 -15.76
N PHE A 280 -4.25 -0.94 -16.31
CA PHE A 280 -4.72 -2.19 -15.74
C PHE A 280 -3.56 -3.15 -15.49
N PHE A 281 -3.47 -3.69 -14.27
CA PHE A 281 -2.54 -4.76 -13.90
C PHE A 281 -3.30 -6.07 -13.67
N GLY A 282 -3.15 -7.01 -14.59
CA GLY A 282 -3.71 -8.37 -14.48
C GLY A 282 -2.78 -9.30 -13.71
N VAL A 283 -2.79 -9.23 -12.37
CA VAL A 283 -1.87 -9.99 -11.48
C VAL A 283 -2.56 -11.20 -10.83
N ALA A 284 -3.89 -11.26 -10.85
CA ALA A 284 -4.64 -12.34 -10.23
C ALA A 284 -4.29 -13.71 -10.83
N ALA A 285 -4.24 -14.73 -9.98
CA ALA A 285 -4.09 -16.12 -10.38
C ALA A 285 -5.48 -16.70 -10.68
N VAL A 286 -6.04 -16.33 -11.83
CA VAL A 286 -7.36 -16.77 -12.31
C VAL A 286 -7.29 -18.24 -12.74
N ALA A 287 -8.26 -19.06 -12.33
CA ALA A 287 -8.38 -20.43 -12.79
C ALA A 287 -8.81 -20.48 -14.25
N ASP A 288 -8.12 -21.25 -15.10
CA ASP A 288 -8.42 -21.35 -16.54
C ASP A 288 -9.74 -22.09 -16.82
N TRP A 289 -10.17 -22.95 -15.90
CA TRP A 289 -11.36 -23.80 -16.04
C TRP A 289 -12.24 -23.73 -14.80
N ARG A 290 -13.55 -23.84 -15.00
CA ARG A 290 -14.57 -23.98 -13.96
C ARG A 290 -15.52 -25.15 -14.27
N PRO A 291 -16.26 -25.67 -13.28
CA PRO A 291 -17.36 -26.59 -13.54
C PRO A 291 -18.44 -25.93 -14.41
N ALA A 292 -19.00 -26.66 -15.36
CA ALA A 292 -20.07 -26.19 -16.23
C ALA A 292 -21.35 -25.87 -15.45
N ASP A 293 -21.65 -26.71 -14.47
CA ASP A 293 -22.85 -26.63 -13.63
C ASP A 293 -22.38 -26.43 -12.18
N ALA A 294 -22.45 -25.18 -11.69
CA ALA A 294 -22.22 -24.90 -10.28
C ALA A 294 -23.36 -25.56 -9.47
N PHE A 295 -23.01 -26.46 -8.56
CA PHE A 295 -24.00 -27.18 -7.76
C PHE A 295 -24.13 -26.54 -6.38
N GLU A 296 -25.30 -25.98 -6.06
CA GLU A 296 -25.56 -25.31 -4.78
C GLU A 296 -25.63 -26.27 -3.59
N GLY A 297 -25.81 -27.58 -3.82
CA GLY A 297 -25.81 -28.60 -2.78
C GLY A 297 -24.41 -29.13 -2.47
N LYS A 298 -24.34 -30.21 -1.68
CA LYS A 298 -23.11 -30.98 -1.46
C LYS A 298 -23.12 -32.20 -2.37
N TRP A 299 -22.16 -32.31 -3.28
CA TRP A 299 -21.98 -33.54 -4.06
C TRP A 299 -21.77 -34.73 -3.12
N LYS A 300 -22.53 -35.81 -3.35
CA LYS A 300 -22.44 -37.04 -2.57
C LYS A 300 -21.40 -37.96 -3.19
N LYS A 301 -20.49 -38.47 -2.36
CA LYS A 301 -19.54 -39.51 -2.77
C LYS A 301 -20.30 -40.81 -3.03
N GLY A 302 -20.22 -41.35 -4.24
CA GLY A 302 -20.91 -42.57 -4.65
C GLY A 302 -19.96 -43.56 -5.34
N ALA A 303 -20.29 -44.86 -5.30
CA ALA A 303 -19.60 -45.86 -6.12
C ALA A 303 -20.18 -45.96 -7.54
N SER A 304 -21.25 -45.20 -7.83
CA SER A 304 -21.96 -45.19 -9.11
C SER A 304 -21.18 -44.41 -10.18
N PRO A 305 -21.31 -44.77 -11.47
CA PRO A 305 -20.91 -43.93 -12.60
C PRO A 305 -21.50 -42.50 -12.57
N GLU A 306 -22.59 -42.30 -11.81
CA GLU A 306 -23.25 -41.00 -11.59
C GLU A 306 -22.58 -40.16 -10.49
N ASP A 307 -21.44 -40.59 -9.93
CA ASP A 307 -20.68 -39.76 -8.99
C ASP A 307 -20.15 -38.51 -9.72
N PRO A 308 -20.62 -37.30 -9.37
CA PRO A 308 -20.23 -36.06 -10.04
C PRO A 308 -18.73 -35.76 -9.89
N TYR A 309 -18.05 -36.30 -8.86
CA TYR A 309 -16.61 -36.15 -8.71
C TYR A 309 -15.81 -36.94 -9.77
N ARG A 310 -16.39 -38.00 -10.37
CA ARG A 310 -15.71 -38.79 -11.40
C ARG A 310 -15.81 -38.15 -12.79
N ASN A 311 -16.88 -37.40 -13.05
CA ASN A 311 -17.23 -36.91 -14.37
C ASN A 311 -17.53 -35.40 -14.34
N VAL A 312 -16.63 -34.59 -13.76
CA VAL A 312 -16.80 -33.12 -13.76
C VAL A 312 -16.68 -32.59 -15.19
N ARG A 313 -17.74 -31.95 -15.68
CA ARG A 313 -17.73 -31.25 -16.96
C ARG A 313 -17.11 -29.87 -16.78
N TRP A 314 -15.97 -29.65 -17.43
CA TRP A 314 -15.22 -28.38 -17.36
C TRP A 314 -15.57 -27.46 -18.51
N VAL A 315 -15.67 -26.17 -18.23
CA VAL A 315 -15.77 -25.10 -19.22
C VAL A 315 -14.69 -24.06 -18.95
N GLN A 316 -14.19 -23.45 -20.03
CA GLN A 316 -13.12 -22.47 -19.92
C GLN A 316 -13.64 -21.16 -19.30
N ASN A 317 -12.82 -20.56 -18.44
CA ASN A 317 -13.07 -19.23 -17.88
C ASN A 317 -12.71 -18.11 -18.86
N PRO A 318 -13.31 -16.92 -18.70
CA PRO A 318 -12.99 -15.75 -19.53
C PRO A 318 -11.53 -15.33 -19.33
N ASP A 319 -10.95 -14.77 -20.39
CA ASP A 319 -9.57 -14.33 -20.42
C ASP A 319 -9.50 -12.84 -20.07
N ILE A 320 -9.63 -12.53 -18.77
CA ILE A 320 -9.80 -11.15 -18.27
C ILE A 320 -8.77 -10.18 -18.88
N LEU A 321 -7.50 -10.58 -18.96
CA LEU A 321 -6.45 -9.72 -19.52
C LEU A 321 -6.71 -9.36 -20.99
N ALA A 322 -7.06 -10.35 -21.80
CA ALA A 322 -7.31 -10.14 -23.22
C ALA A 322 -8.66 -9.45 -23.48
N ASP A 323 -9.67 -9.75 -22.66
CA ASP A 323 -10.99 -9.12 -22.76
C ASP A 323 -10.94 -7.64 -22.37
N VAL A 324 -10.16 -7.28 -21.34
CA VAL A 324 -9.86 -5.87 -21.01
C VAL A 324 -9.16 -5.17 -22.17
N ALA A 325 -8.09 -5.77 -22.72
CA ALA A 325 -7.32 -5.18 -23.82
C ALA A 325 -8.13 -4.96 -25.10
N ARG A 326 -9.11 -5.84 -25.39
CA ARG A 326 -10.00 -5.74 -26.55
C ARG A 326 -11.27 -4.93 -26.29
N SER A 327 -11.53 -4.55 -25.05
CA SER A 327 -12.77 -3.85 -24.69
C SER A 327 -12.81 -2.43 -25.25
N PRO A 328 -14.01 -1.87 -25.50
CA PRO A 328 -14.16 -0.45 -25.84
C PRO A 328 -13.77 0.50 -24.68
N PHE A 329 -13.53 -0.07 -23.49
CA PHE A 329 -13.15 0.63 -22.26
C PHE A 329 -11.69 0.36 -21.88
N ALA A 330 -10.89 -0.15 -22.83
CA ALA A 330 -9.51 -0.53 -22.59
C ALA A 330 -8.71 0.65 -22.01
N PRO A 331 -8.00 0.44 -20.90
CA PRO A 331 -7.04 1.41 -20.40
C PRO A 331 -5.93 1.69 -21.42
N GLN A 332 -5.24 2.82 -21.25
CA GLN A 332 -4.14 3.21 -22.15
C GLN A 332 -3.00 2.18 -22.18
N ALA A 333 -2.76 1.52 -21.05
CA ALA A 333 -1.85 0.38 -20.99
C ALA A 333 -2.41 -0.77 -20.13
N VAL A 334 -2.33 -1.97 -20.69
CA VAL A 334 -2.68 -3.24 -20.04
C VAL A 334 -1.39 -4.00 -19.76
N VAL A 335 -1.18 -4.35 -18.48
CA VAL A 335 0.01 -5.03 -17.98
C VAL A 335 -0.38 -6.42 -17.50
N GLY A 336 0.18 -7.45 -18.13
CA GLY A 336 -0.03 -8.84 -17.75
C GLY A 336 1.15 -9.44 -17.00
N PHE A 337 0.91 -10.55 -16.31
CA PHE A 337 1.95 -11.31 -15.62
C PHE A 337 2.10 -12.72 -16.20
N ALA A 338 3.32 -13.24 -16.23
CA ALA A 338 3.65 -14.58 -16.67
C ALA A 338 4.57 -15.27 -15.67
N ALA A 339 4.31 -16.54 -15.42
CA ALA A 339 5.03 -17.37 -14.47
C ALA A 339 5.39 -18.66 -15.23
N GLU A 340 6.66 -18.81 -15.63
CA GLU A 340 7.08 -19.92 -16.50
C GLU A 340 8.49 -20.42 -16.16
N CYS A 341 8.77 -21.69 -16.46
CA CYS A 341 10.03 -22.37 -16.11
C CYS A 341 11.06 -22.42 -17.27
N ALA A 342 10.64 -22.33 -18.53
CA ALA A 342 11.53 -22.46 -19.69
C ALA A 342 11.20 -21.42 -20.77
N SER A 343 12.23 -20.86 -21.41
CA SER A 343 12.11 -19.86 -22.49
C SER A 343 11.23 -18.65 -22.12
N LEU A 344 11.44 -18.10 -20.92
CA LEU A 344 10.62 -17.05 -20.30
C LEU A 344 10.37 -15.83 -21.20
N GLU A 345 11.39 -15.34 -21.91
CA GLU A 345 11.23 -14.19 -22.82
C GLU A 345 10.35 -14.52 -24.03
N ALA A 346 10.57 -15.68 -24.68
CA ALA A 346 9.78 -16.07 -25.86
C ALA A 346 8.29 -16.22 -25.50
N TYR A 347 8.00 -16.87 -24.37
CA TYR A 347 6.63 -17.00 -23.87
C TYR A 347 6.01 -15.64 -23.51
N ALA A 348 6.79 -14.75 -22.88
CA ALA A 348 6.32 -13.41 -22.54
C ALA A 348 5.99 -12.58 -23.80
N ARG A 349 6.80 -12.68 -24.86
CA ARG A 349 6.53 -12.03 -26.16
C ARG A 349 5.28 -12.57 -26.83
N GLU A 350 5.13 -13.89 -26.90
CA GLU A 350 3.91 -14.51 -27.45
C GLU A 350 2.66 -14.08 -26.65
N LYS A 351 2.76 -14.08 -25.31
CA LYS A 351 1.66 -13.64 -24.45
C LYS A 351 1.34 -12.16 -24.63
N LEU A 352 2.34 -11.31 -24.84
CA LEU A 352 2.16 -9.88 -25.09
C LEU A 352 1.30 -9.66 -26.34
N GLU A 353 1.64 -10.30 -27.46
CA GLU A 353 0.91 -10.18 -28.72
C GLU A 353 -0.48 -10.79 -28.63
N ARG A 354 -0.59 -12.04 -28.16
CA ARG A 354 -1.87 -12.77 -28.08
C ARG A 354 -2.90 -12.08 -27.20
N LYS A 355 -2.44 -11.44 -26.11
CA LYS A 355 -3.33 -10.79 -25.13
C LYS A 355 -3.55 -9.31 -25.42
N GLY A 356 -2.86 -8.73 -26.41
CA GLY A 356 -2.92 -7.29 -26.69
C GLY A 356 -2.39 -6.43 -25.53
N ALA A 357 -1.49 -6.97 -24.71
CA ALA A 357 -0.92 -6.24 -23.58
C ALA A 357 0.18 -5.29 -24.06
N ARG A 358 0.41 -4.21 -23.32
CA ARG A 358 1.52 -3.28 -23.57
C ARG A 358 2.79 -3.72 -22.87
N LEU A 359 2.65 -4.41 -21.73
CA LEU A 359 3.74 -5.00 -20.97
C LEU A 359 3.36 -6.39 -20.48
N ILE A 360 4.32 -7.30 -20.48
CA ILE A 360 4.26 -8.57 -19.75
C ILE A 360 5.42 -8.61 -18.75
N VAL A 361 5.08 -8.79 -17.48
CA VAL A 361 6.05 -9.01 -16.41
C VAL A 361 6.17 -10.51 -16.19
N ALA A 362 7.33 -11.07 -16.51
CA ALA A 362 7.60 -12.49 -16.43
C ALA A 362 8.57 -12.80 -15.30
N ASN A 363 8.29 -13.83 -14.49
CA ASN A 363 9.18 -14.30 -13.43
C ASN A 363 9.35 -15.83 -13.47
N ASP A 364 10.55 -16.31 -13.14
CA ASP A 364 10.78 -17.76 -13.00
C ASP A 364 10.17 -18.25 -11.69
N VAL A 365 9.25 -19.21 -11.79
CA VAL A 365 8.52 -19.76 -10.63
C VAL A 365 9.44 -20.52 -9.68
N ARG A 366 10.53 -21.12 -10.18
CA ARG A 366 11.48 -21.91 -9.38
C ARG A 366 12.35 -21.02 -8.50
N GLU A 367 12.67 -19.81 -8.96
CA GLU A 367 13.41 -18.82 -8.17
C GLU A 367 12.48 -18.02 -7.26
N ALA A 368 11.23 -17.78 -7.66
CA ALA A 368 10.25 -17.02 -6.89
C ALA A 368 9.56 -17.82 -5.76
N ALA A 369 9.59 -19.16 -5.83
CA ALA A 369 8.98 -20.06 -4.85
C ALA A 369 9.86 -20.20 -3.59
N GLY A 370 9.76 -19.23 -2.69
CA GLY A 370 10.29 -19.32 -1.32
C GLY A 370 11.37 -18.29 -0.96
N GLY A 371 11.91 -17.56 -1.94
CA GLY A 371 12.86 -16.48 -1.73
C GLY A 371 12.23 -15.15 -1.29
N THR A 372 12.98 -14.33 -0.55
CA THR A 372 12.62 -12.94 -0.23
C THR A 372 12.86 -11.97 -1.38
N GLU A 373 13.68 -12.37 -2.34
CA GLU A 373 14.04 -11.59 -3.54
C GLU A 373 13.43 -12.23 -4.79
N ASN A 374 13.18 -11.41 -5.81
CA ASN A 374 12.57 -11.81 -7.06
C ASN A 374 13.36 -11.23 -8.24
N ARG A 375 13.42 -11.98 -9.33
CA ARG A 375 13.98 -11.57 -10.62
C ARG A 375 12.88 -11.57 -11.65
N ILE A 376 12.76 -10.50 -12.41
CA ILE A 376 11.72 -10.34 -13.42
C ILE A 376 12.30 -9.91 -14.75
N LEU A 377 11.62 -10.30 -15.82
CA LEU A 377 11.75 -9.70 -17.15
C LEU A 377 10.52 -8.85 -17.40
N ILE A 378 10.72 -7.58 -17.73
CA ILE A 378 9.68 -6.68 -18.20
C ILE A 378 9.78 -6.65 -19.72
N VAL A 379 8.80 -7.23 -20.39
CA VAL A 379 8.76 -7.37 -21.85
C VAL A 379 7.74 -6.39 -22.40
N SER A 380 8.17 -5.57 -23.35
CA SER A 380 7.34 -4.67 -24.16
C SER A 380 7.44 -5.08 -25.64
N LYS A 381 6.72 -4.37 -26.51
CA LYS A 381 6.86 -4.56 -27.97
C LYS A 381 8.29 -4.31 -28.43
N ASP A 382 8.94 -3.28 -27.90
CA ASP A 382 10.20 -2.76 -28.44
C ASP A 382 11.44 -3.27 -27.68
N ALA A 383 11.28 -3.65 -26.41
CA ALA A 383 12.40 -4.00 -25.54
C ALA A 383 12.05 -5.05 -24.47
N THR A 384 13.06 -5.80 -24.04
CA THR A 384 13.04 -6.64 -22.83
C THR A 384 14.04 -6.09 -21.83
N GLN A 385 13.62 -5.87 -20.59
CA GLN A 385 14.46 -5.40 -19.51
C GLN A 385 14.45 -6.38 -18.34
N ALA A 386 15.64 -6.81 -17.89
CA ALA A 386 15.77 -7.59 -16.66
C ALA A 386 15.85 -6.68 -15.43
N PHE A 387 15.24 -7.11 -14.33
CA PHE A 387 15.31 -6.42 -13.04
C PHE A 387 15.44 -7.43 -11.89
N GLY A 388 16.29 -7.10 -10.91
CA GLY A 388 16.56 -7.92 -9.73
C GLY A 388 17.90 -8.68 -9.78
N PRO A 389 18.21 -9.49 -8.75
CA PRO A 389 17.34 -9.85 -7.64
C PRO A 389 17.07 -8.67 -6.70
N ALA A 390 15.82 -8.51 -6.29
CA ALA A 390 15.41 -7.46 -5.36
C ALA A 390 14.19 -7.90 -4.52
N PRO A 391 13.96 -7.30 -3.34
CA PRO A 391 12.74 -7.54 -2.57
C PRO A 391 11.47 -7.27 -3.39
N LYS A 392 10.39 -8.02 -3.12
CA LYS A 392 9.13 -7.93 -3.89
C LYS A 392 8.55 -6.51 -4.00
N ARG A 393 8.67 -5.69 -2.96
CA ARG A 393 8.24 -4.28 -2.96
C ARG A 393 9.04 -3.44 -3.96
N VAL A 394 10.35 -3.59 -3.99
CA VAL A 394 11.24 -2.90 -4.95
C VAL A 394 10.95 -3.35 -6.39
N VAL A 395 10.66 -4.64 -6.60
CA VAL A 395 10.22 -5.15 -7.90
C VAL A 395 8.89 -4.53 -8.33
N ALA A 396 7.93 -4.39 -7.41
CA ALA A 396 6.66 -3.74 -7.71
C ALA A 396 6.82 -2.27 -8.12
N GLU A 397 7.69 -1.52 -7.44
CA GLU A 397 8.03 -0.14 -7.83
C GLU A 397 8.62 -0.06 -9.23
N ALA A 398 9.55 -0.97 -9.58
CA ALA A 398 10.13 -1.02 -10.92
C ALA A 398 9.08 -1.32 -12.00
N VAL A 399 8.15 -2.26 -11.73
CA VAL A 399 7.05 -2.58 -12.64
C VAL A 399 6.12 -1.37 -12.82
N VAL A 400 5.77 -0.67 -11.73
CA VAL A 400 4.91 0.52 -11.79
C VAL A 400 5.58 1.65 -12.57
N LYS A 401 6.89 1.87 -12.38
CA LYS A 401 7.66 2.86 -13.16
C LYS A 401 7.69 2.51 -14.65
N ALA A 402 7.91 1.25 -15.00
CA ALA A 402 7.88 0.81 -16.39
C ALA A 402 6.48 0.98 -17.01
N ALA A 403 5.42 0.67 -16.25
CA ALA A 403 4.05 0.88 -16.68
C ALA A 403 3.68 2.36 -16.84
N ALA A 404 4.20 3.24 -15.97
CA ALA A 404 4.04 4.68 -16.10
C ALA A 404 4.73 5.20 -17.38
N ALA A 405 5.96 4.77 -17.65
CA ALA A 405 6.75 5.22 -18.81
C ALA A 405 6.07 4.91 -20.15
N VAL A 406 5.23 3.87 -20.22
CA VAL A 406 4.53 3.53 -21.46
C VAL A 406 3.24 4.34 -21.69
N LEU A 407 2.78 5.15 -20.73
CA LEU A 407 1.62 6.03 -20.88
C LEU A 407 1.92 7.31 -21.68
N GLY A 408 3.20 7.65 -21.88
CA GLY A 408 3.64 8.98 -22.32
C GLY A 408 3.56 10.00 -21.18
#